data_AF-A0A9D5VB98-F1
#
_entry.id   AF-A0A9D5VB98-F1
#
_cell.length_a   1.000
_cell.length_b   1.000
_cell.length_c   1.000
_cell.angle_alpha   90.00
_cell.angle_beta   90.00
_cell.angle_gamma   90.00
#
_symmetry.space_group_name_H-M   'P 1'
#
loop_
_entity.id
_entity.type
_entity.pdbx_description
1 polymer ?
#
loop_
_entity_poly.entity_id
_entity_poly.type
_entity_poly.pdbx_seq_one_letter_code
_entity_poly.pdbx_strand_id
1 'polypeptide(L)'
;MRGKTLWVAAVAAGVLATSGAFAQWAPPGPGMWGPGGQGRPDTSRTQTRQGEMTRHGWKMDELERMFDGQSNFNRGRALTLAREIEAGAGEALWKQFEQPGSHGPSTRITPRILADFDTFKEYAEVLKSNAGSLASALEAKPTPQEVFQGRAMMPRGSTMPPPWAMHAPQRRAAPQQQDIGAVDLKALQAFAATAATCEVCHMVYRGRR
;
A
#
# COMPACT_ATOMS: atom_id res chain seq x y z
N MET A 1 36.11 -16.52 -18.69
CA MET A 1 35.09 -16.20 -17.67
C MET A 1 34.68 -14.75 -17.87
N ARG A 2 33.47 -14.48 -18.38
CA ARG A 2 32.95 -13.12 -18.59
C ARG A 2 31.64 -13.00 -17.82
N GLY A 3 31.66 -12.22 -16.75
CA GLY A 3 30.50 -11.96 -15.89
C GLY A 3 29.45 -11.17 -16.66
N LYS A 4 28.22 -11.68 -16.64
CA LYS A 4 27.04 -10.96 -17.13
C LYS A 4 26.51 -10.10 -15.99
N THR A 5 26.81 -8.81 -16.03
CA THR A 5 26.11 -7.79 -15.25
C THR A 5 24.73 -7.61 -15.86
N LEU A 6 23.70 -8.16 -15.20
CA LEU A 6 22.30 -7.88 -15.51
C LEU A 6 21.97 -6.49 -14.97
N TRP A 7 21.82 -5.53 -15.88
CA TRP A 7 21.26 -4.22 -15.58
C TRP A 7 19.76 -4.38 -15.36
N VAL A 8 19.32 -4.26 -14.11
CA VAL A 8 17.89 -4.12 -13.78
C VAL A 8 17.51 -2.69 -14.13
N ALA A 9 16.86 -2.51 -15.28
CA ALA A 9 16.25 -1.25 -15.65
C ALA A 9 15.07 -0.99 -14.72
N ALA A 10 15.17 0.04 -13.88
CA ALA A 10 14.06 0.56 -13.12
C ALA A 10 13.02 1.10 -14.12
N VAL A 11 11.92 0.38 -14.30
CA VAL A 11 10.75 0.89 -15.04
C VAL A 11 10.03 1.86 -14.12
N ALA A 12 10.57 3.07 -14.00
CA ALA A 12 9.85 4.24 -13.55
C ALA A 12 9.02 4.77 -14.74
N ALA A 13 7.97 4.02 -15.11
CA ALA A 13 6.99 4.51 -16.05
C ALA A 13 6.10 5.52 -15.30
N GLY A 14 6.35 6.80 -15.56
CA GLY A 14 5.47 7.88 -15.12
C GLY A 14 4.08 7.67 -15.69
N VAL A 15 3.10 7.49 -14.79
CA VAL A 15 1.69 7.65 -15.10
C VAL A 15 1.23 8.89 -14.32
N LEU A 16 1.34 10.03 -14.99
CA LEU A 16 0.58 11.24 -14.67
C LEU A 16 -0.72 11.20 -15.48
N ALA A 17 -1.85 11.50 -14.82
CA ALA A 17 -3.25 11.34 -15.23
C ALA A 17 -3.81 9.93 -14.89
N THR A 18 -4.84 9.74 -14.07
CA THR A 18 -6.09 10.51 -13.94
C THR A 18 -6.71 10.37 -12.54
N SER A 19 -7.31 11.47 -12.08
CA SER A 19 -8.08 11.67 -10.85
C SER A 19 -9.39 10.85 -10.74
N GLY A 20 -9.43 9.62 -11.27
CA GLY A 20 -10.63 8.78 -11.31
C GLY A 20 -10.40 7.27 -11.14
N ALA A 21 -9.17 6.81 -10.89
CA ALA A 21 -8.85 5.38 -10.83
C ALA A 21 -9.05 4.72 -9.45
N PHE A 22 -9.37 5.48 -8.40
CA PHE A 22 -9.44 4.94 -7.04
C PHE A 22 -10.78 4.27 -6.69
N ALA A 23 -11.83 4.48 -7.51
CA ALA A 23 -13.19 4.01 -7.22
C ALA A 23 -13.44 2.48 -7.31
N GLN A 24 -12.42 1.65 -7.57
CA GLN A 24 -12.59 0.19 -7.74
C GLN A 24 -12.10 -0.65 -6.54
N TRP A 25 -11.54 -0.04 -5.51
CA TRP A 25 -11.05 -0.72 -4.30
C TRP A 25 -12.13 -0.88 -3.22
N ALA A 26 -13.37 -1.22 -3.57
CA ALA A 26 -14.33 -1.67 -2.57
C ALA A 26 -13.96 -3.10 -2.12
N PRO A 27 -13.49 -3.34 -0.87
CA PRO A 27 -13.43 -4.70 -0.34
C PRO A 27 -14.84 -5.30 -0.42
N PRO A 28 -15.00 -6.63 -0.58
CA PRO A 28 -16.30 -7.21 -0.27
C PRO A 28 -16.67 -6.77 1.15
N GLY A 29 -17.88 -6.22 1.32
CA GLY A 29 -18.41 -5.84 2.62
C GLY A 29 -18.33 -7.01 3.61
N PRO A 30 -18.48 -6.75 4.92
CA PRO A 30 -18.29 -7.76 5.98
C PRO A 30 -19.30 -8.89 5.84
N GLY A 31 -18.94 -9.90 5.04
CA GLY A 31 -19.74 -11.05 4.72
C GLY A 31 -19.15 -12.29 5.38
N MET A 32 -19.75 -12.67 6.50
CA MET A 32 -19.96 -14.06 6.93
C MET A 32 -18.74 -14.99 6.91
N TRP A 33 -17.82 -14.84 7.86
CA TRP A 33 -16.93 -15.95 8.27
C TRP A 33 -16.95 -16.06 9.80
N GLY A 34 -17.97 -16.76 10.31
CA GLY A 34 -18.04 -17.19 11.71
C GLY A 34 -17.17 -18.42 11.97
N PRO A 35 -16.86 -18.74 13.24
CA PRO A 35 -15.94 -19.81 13.59
C PRO A 35 -16.62 -21.17 13.46
N GLY A 36 -16.18 -22.01 12.51
CA GLY A 36 -16.66 -23.39 12.43
C GLY A 36 -16.12 -24.14 11.22
N GLY A 37 -15.32 -25.18 11.46
CA GLY A 37 -14.92 -26.15 10.43
C GLY A 37 -13.55 -26.76 10.65
N GLN A 38 -13.40 -27.58 11.69
CA GLN A 38 -12.29 -28.54 11.78
C GLN A 38 -12.48 -29.59 10.67
N GLY A 39 -11.46 -29.85 9.83
CA GLY A 39 -11.41 -31.06 9.01
C GLY A 39 -11.30 -30.95 7.49
N ARG A 40 -10.68 -29.91 6.91
CA ARG A 40 -10.23 -29.94 5.51
C ARG A 40 -8.75 -29.53 5.39
N PRO A 41 -7.85 -30.39 4.88
CA PRO A 41 -6.41 -30.09 4.80
C PRO A 41 -6.03 -28.95 3.83
N ASP A 42 -6.97 -28.46 3.01
CA ASP A 42 -6.73 -27.46 1.95
C ASP A 42 -7.36 -26.07 2.22
N THR A 43 -8.36 -25.98 3.10
CA THR A 43 -9.08 -24.73 3.36
C THR A 43 -8.29 -23.76 4.21
N SER A 44 -7.47 -24.23 5.15
CA SER A 44 -6.73 -23.38 6.08
C SER A 44 -5.73 -22.46 5.35
N ARG A 45 -5.01 -22.96 4.35
CA ARG A 45 -4.00 -22.19 3.58
C ARG A 45 -4.63 -21.19 2.62
N THR A 46 -5.67 -21.63 1.91
CA THR A 46 -6.47 -20.73 1.06
C THR A 46 -7.10 -19.61 1.90
N GLN A 47 -7.61 -19.92 3.11
CA GLN A 47 -8.13 -18.93 4.04
C GLN A 47 -7.03 -17.99 4.57
N THR A 48 -5.86 -18.49 4.94
CA THR A 48 -4.74 -17.64 5.38
C THR A 48 -4.39 -16.60 4.32
N ARG A 49 -4.17 -17.03 3.08
CA ARG A 49 -3.84 -16.12 1.97
C ARG A 49 -4.97 -15.13 1.69
N GLN A 50 -6.22 -15.61 1.60
CA GLN A 50 -7.37 -14.71 1.39
C GLN A 50 -7.51 -13.70 2.53
N GLY A 51 -7.23 -14.11 3.77
CA GLY A 51 -7.18 -13.25 4.93
C GLY A 51 -6.11 -12.17 4.82
N GLU A 52 -4.89 -12.51 4.38
CA GLU A 52 -3.83 -11.52 4.16
C GLU A 52 -4.18 -10.53 3.05
N MET A 53 -4.70 -11.02 1.91
CA MET A 53 -5.16 -10.13 0.82
C MET A 53 -6.31 -9.23 1.24
N THR A 54 -7.19 -9.71 2.11
CA THR A 54 -8.28 -8.91 2.69
C THR A 54 -7.72 -7.84 3.63
N ARG A 55 -6.75 -8.20 4.49
CA ARG A 55 -6.06 -7.25 5.37
C ARG A 55 -5.34 -6.17 4.59
N HIS A 56 -4.59 -6.52 3.55
CA HIS A 56 -3.96 -5.53 2.66
C HIS A 56 -5.00 -4.61 2.02
N GLY A 57 -6.15 -5.16 1.61
CA GLY A 57 -7.26 -4.35 1.11
C GLY A 57 -7.79 -3.33 2.10
N TRP A 58 -8.01 -3.72 3.36
CA TRP A 58 -8.44 -2.78 4.40
C TRP A 58 -7.38 -1.72 4.71
N LYS A 59 -6.09 -2.07 4.70
CA LYS A 59 -5.01 -1.10 4.90
C LYS A 59 -4.94 -0.07 3.77
N MET A 60 -5.09 -0.53 2.52
CA MET A 60 -5.11 0.36 1.35
C MET A 60 -6.33 1.29 1.37
N ASP A 61 -7.53 0.78 1.69
CA ASP A 61 -8.74 1.59 1.85
C ASP A 61 -8.56 2.65 2.95
N GLU A 62 -8.00 2.27 4.10
CA GLU A 62 -7.76 3.23 5.19
C GLU A 62 -6.76 4.32 4.78
N LEU A 63 -5.66 3.95 4.10
CA LEU A 63 -4.69 4.91 3.54
C LEU A 63 -5.33 5.84 2.51
N GLU A 64 -6.13 5.30 1.58
CA GLU A 64 -6.85 6.07 0.57
C GLU A 64 -7.74 7.12 1.22
N ARG A 65 -8.55 6.71 2.19
CA ARG A 65 -9.45 7.61 2.93
C ARG A 65 -8.69 8.72 3.65
N MET A 66 -7.49 8.45 4.18
CA MET A 66 -6.64 9.47 4.79
C MET A 66 -6.08 10.45 3.76
N PHE A 67 -5.61 9.98 2.60
CA PHE A 67 -5.07 10.85 1.55
C PHE A 67 -6.15 11.69 0.86
N ASP A 68 -7.35 11.12 0.67
CA ASP A 68 -8.50 11.78 0.06
C ASP A 68 -9.28 12.68 1.02
N GLY A 69 -8.90 12.68 2.30
CA GLY A 69 -9.53 13.51 3.33
C GLY A 69 -10.92 13.04 3.77
N GLN A 70 -11.26 11.79 3.48
CA GLN A 70 -12.46 11.14 4.00
C GLN A 70 -12.30 10.69 5.46
N SER A 71 -11.07 10.69 5.97
CA SER A 71 -10.73 10.51 7.38
C SER A 71 -9.60 11.47 7.79
N ASN A 72 -9.48 11.74 9.09
CA ASN A 72 -8.40 12.57 9.60
C ASN A 72 -7.05 11.89 9.31
N PHE A 73 -6.14 12.64 8.69
CA PHE A 73 -4.80 12.13 8.41
C PHE A 73 -4.04 11.94 9.73
N ASN A 74 -3.64 10.69 10.02
CA ASN A 74 -2.77 10.34 11.13
C ASN A 74 -1.50 9.70 10.59
N ARG A 75 -0.38 10.44 10.63
CA ARG A 75 0.91 9.99 10.11
C ARG A 75 1.39 8.68 10.73
N GLY A 76 1.29 8.56 12.05
CA GLY A 76 1.72 7.36 12.76
C GLY A 76 0.93 6.13 12.31
N ARG A 77 -0.39 6.28 12.16
CA ARG A 77 -1.25 5.21 11.64
C ARG A 77 -0.93 4.90 10.17
N ALA A 78 -0.80 5.91 9.30
CA ALA A 78 -0.45 5.73 7.90
C ALA A 78 0.90 4.99 7.74
N LEU A 79 1.90 5.35 8.55
CA LEU A 79 3.20 4.69 8.59
C LEU A 79 3.06 3.22 9.01
N THR A 80 2.31 2.94 10.09
CA THR A 80 2.04 1.57 10.53
C THR A 80 1.37 0.75 9.42
N LEU A 81 0.35 1.29 8.76
CA LEU A 81 -0.35 0.62 7.66
C LEU A 81 0.61 0.27 6.50
N ALA A 82 1.47 1.22 6.10
CA ALA A 82 2.44 1.00 5.03
C ALA A 82 3.46 -0.10 5.41
N ARG A 83 3.97 -0.09 6.65
CA ARG A 83 4.89 -1.13 7.16
C ARG A 83 4.21 -2.50 7.26
N GLU A 84 2.94 -2.55 7.64
CA GLU A 84 2.16 -3.79 7.67
C GLU A 84 1.85 -4.34 6.27
N ILE A 85 1.79 -3.49 5.24
CA ILE A 85 1.71 -3.93 3.84
C ILE A 85 3.06 -4.50 3.40
N GLU A 86 4.14 -3.74 3.64
CA GLU A 86 5.53 -4.14 3.33
C GLU A 86 5.88 -5.49 3.95
N ALA A 87 5.59 -5.69 5.23
CA ALA A 87 5.90 -6.93 5.95
C ALA A 87 5.13 -8.15 5.41
N GLY A 88 3.93 -7.93 4.87
CA GLY A 88 3.09 -8.97 4.26
C GLY A 88 3.23 -9.09 2.75
N ALA A 89 4.20 -8.40 2.14
CA ALA A 89 4.50 -8.44 0.70
C ALA A 89 5.78 -9.24 0.42
N GLY A 90 6.24 -9.26 -0.84
CA GLY A 90 7.45 -9.99 -1.27
C GLY A 90 7.38 -11.48 -0.95
N GLU A 91 8.47 -12.02 -0.42
CA GLU A 91 8.58 -13.40 0.04
C GLU A 91 7.49 -13.86 1.00
N ALA A 92 7.08 -13.02 1.94
CA ALA A 92 5.99 -13.36 2.86
C ALA A 92 4.66 -13.60 2.12
N LEU A 93 4.48 -12.92 0.99
CA LEU A 93 3.31 -13.08 0.13
C LEU A 93 3.44 -14.30 -0.78
N TRP A 94 4.48 -14.38 -1.60
CA TRP A 94 4.51 -15.39 -2.66
C TRP A 94 4.65 -16.83 -2.11
N LYS A 95 5.26 -17.01 -0.93
CA LYS A 95 5.30 -18.32 -0.24
C LYS A 95 3.92 -18.88 0.06
N GLN A 96 2.89 -18.04 0.18
CA GLN A 96 1.52 -18.48 0.43
C GLN A 96 0.85 -19.08 -0.82
N PHE A 97 1.42 -18.82 -2.00
CA PHE A 97 0.96 -19.33 -3.28
C PHE A 97 1.80 -20.50 -3.78
N GLU A 98 2.99 -20.75 -3.23
CA GLU A 98 3.82 -21.89 -3.61
C GLU A 98 3.32 -23.21 -2.98
N GLN A 99 2.60 -23.13 -1.87
CA GLN A 99 2.23 -24.32 -1.09
C GLN A 99 1.14 -25.16 -1.78
N PRO A 100 1.23 -26.51 -1.73
CA PRO A 100 0.15 -27.39 -2.16
C PRO A 100 -1.18 -27.04 -1.49
N GLY A 101 -2.29 -27.06 -2.25
CA GLY A 101 -3.63 -26.71 -1.76
C GLY A 101 -3.93 -25.21 -1.69
N SER A 102 -2.97 -24.35 -2.04
CA SER A 102 -3.23 -22.92 -2.28
C SER A 102 -3.99 -22.68 -3.60
N HIS A 103 -4.00 -23.68 -4.50
CA HIS A 103 -4.73 -23.69 -5.76
C HIS A 103 -5.85 -24.74 -5.69
N GLY A 104 -7.07 -24.38 -6.13
CA GLY A 104 -8.23 -25.24 -6.03
C GLY A 104 -9.55 -24.55 -6.41
N PRO A 105 -10.68 -25.28 -6.41
CA PRO A 105 -11.96 -24.75 -6.91
C PRO A 105 -12.52 -23.56 -6.11
N SER A 106 -12.10 -23.40 -4.85
CA SER A 106 -12.54 -22.33 -3.94
C SER A 106 -11.69 -21.06 -4.02
N THR A 107 -10.70 -21.00 -4.92
CA THR A 107 -9.88 -19.81 -5.13
C THR A 107 -10.19 -19.13 -6.45
N ARG A 108 -10.07 -17.80 -6.47
CA ARG A 108 -10.11 -16.98 -7.68
C ARG A 108 -8.72 -16.81 -8.31
N ILE A 109 -7.74 -17.63 -7.95
CA ILE A 109 -6.44 -17.61 -8.61
C ILE A 109 -6.60 -18.16 -10.01
N THR A 110 -6.04 -17.47 -11.01
CA THR A 110 -6.01 -17.98 -12.39
C THR A 110 -4.93 -19.05 -12.55
N PRO A 111 -5.09 -20.01 -13.48
CA PRO A 111 -4.04 -20.99 -13.80
C PRO A 111 -2.70 -20.34 -14.22
N ARG A 112 -2.74 -19.08 -14.69
CA ARG A 112 -1.58 -18.32 -15.14
C ARG A 112 -0.53 -18.14 -14.04
N ILE A 113 -0.92 -18.11 -12.77
CA ILE A 113 0.05 -17.99 -11.67
C ILE A 113 1.03 -19.18 -11.64
N LEU A 114 0.59 -20.37 -12.06
CA LEU A 114 1.43 -21.57 -12.09
C LEU A 114 2.38 -21.55 -13.30
N ALA A 115 1.90 -21.02 -14.42
CA ALA A 115 2.68 -20.92 -15.65
C ALA A 115 3.75 -19.82 -15.59
N ASP A 116 3.54 -18.81 -14.74
CA ASP A 116 4.33 -17.57 -14.71
C ASP A 116 4.62 -17.14 -13.25
N PHE A 117 5.01 -18.11 -12.43
CA PHE A 117 5.14 -17.92 -10.99
C PHE A 117 6.30 -16.99 -10.62
N ASP A 118 7.39 -16.98 -11.39
CA ASP A 118 8.52 -16.10 -11.13
C ASP A 118 8.15 -14.62 -11.35
N THR A 119 7.40 -14.29 -12.40
CA THR A 119 6.85 -12.94 -12.59
C THR A 119 5.89 -12.57 -11.45
N PHE A 120 5.11 -13.52 -10.93
CA PHE A 120 4.28 -13.27 -9.75
C PHE A 120 5.13 -12.94 -8.51
N LYS A 121 6.27 -13.62 -8.28
CA LYS A 121 7.21 -13.28 -7.20
C LYS A 121 7.76 -11.87 -7.39
N GLU A 122 8.08 -11.48 -8.62
CA GLU A 122 8.55 -10.13 -8.92
C GLU A 122 7.50 -9.07 -8.56
N TYR A 123 6.23 -9.27 -8.92
CA TYR A 123 5.15 -8.37 -8.50
C TYR A 123 5.02 -8.28 -6.97
N ALA A 124 5.18 -9.39 -6.25
CA ALA A 124 5.17 -9.38 -4.80
C ALA A 124 6.34 -8.56 -4.22
N GLU A 125 7.54 -8.66 -4.79
CA GLU A 125 8.70 -7.85 -4.37
C GLU A 125 8.54 -6.38 -4.74
N VAL A 126 7.96 -6.07 -5.89
CA VAL A 126 7.62 -4.69 -6.28
C VAL A 126 6.62 -4.10 -5.30
N LEU A 127 5.60 -4.85 -4.87
CA LEU A 127 4.66 -4.40 -3.84
C LEU A 127 5.38 -4.07 -2.53
N LYS A 128 6.30 -4.93 -2.09
CA LYS A 128 7.11 -4.71 -0.89
C LYS A 128 7.95 -3.44 -1.02
N SER A 129 8.65 -3.26 -2.13
CA SER A 129 9.48 -2.09 -2.39
C SER A 129 8.67 -0.79 -2.42
N ASN A 130 7.49 -0.79 -3.06
CA ASN A 130 6.60 0.35 -3.11
C ASN A 130 6.02 0.69 -1.73
N ALA A 131 5.60 -0.31 -0.96
CA ALA A 131 5.10 -0.11 0.41
C ALA A 131 6.21 0.40 1.35
N GLY A 132 7.44 -0.11 1.22
CA GLY A 132 8.60 0.40 1.95
C GLY A 132 8.93 1.85 1.59
N SER A 133 8.86 2.19 0.30
CA SER A 133 9.03 3.57 -0.18
C SER A 133 7.95 4.51 0.36
N LEU A 134 6.70 4.03 0.43
CA LEU A 134 5.59 4.75 1.04
C LEU A 134 5.86 5.00 2.53
N ALA A 135 6.29 3.98 3.26
CA ALA A 135 6.62 4.10 4.68
C ALA A 135 7.76 5.11 4.91
N SER A 136 8.85 5.02 4.16
CA SER A 136 9.96 5.99 4.25
C SER A 136 9.54 7.42 3.88
N ALA A 137 8.65 7.60 2.90
CA ALA A 137 8.13 8.91 2.56
C ALA A 137 7.18 9.47 3.64
N LEU A 138 6.42 8.60 4.33
CA LEU A 138 5.54 8.97 5.43
C LEU A 138 6.29 9.35 6.72
N GLU A 139 7.54 8.92 6.88
CA GLU A 139 8.41 9.36 7.99
C GLU A 139 8.81 10.83 7.88
N ALA A 140 8.80 11.39 6.66
CA ALA A 140 9.05 12.80 6.45
C ALA A 140 7.95 13.66 7.09
N LYS A 141 8.36 14.79 7.68
CA LYS A 141 7.47 15.79 8.28
C LYS A 141 7.62 17.11 7.52
N PRO A 142 6.92 17.29 6.40
CA PRO A 142 7.04 18.52 5.63
C PRO A 142 6.72 19.75 6.48
N THR A 143 7.49 20.80 6.26
CA THR A 143 7.29 22.11 6.87
C THR A 143 6.16 22.87 6.18
N PRO A 144 5.55 23.87 6.83
CA PRO A 144 4.62 24.78 6.17
C PRO A 144 5.21 25.42 4.91
N GLN A 145 6.51 25.77 4.95
CA GLN A 145 7.21 26.37 3.82
C GLN A 145 7.24 25.43 2.61
N GLU A 146 7.46 24.14 2.82
CA GLU A 146 7.43 23.13 1.76
C GLU A 146 6.03 22.97 1.16
N VAL A 147 4.97 23.14 1.97
CA VAL A 147 3.59 23.17 1.46
C VAL A 147 3.36 24.42 0.60
N PHE A 148 3.79 25.60 1.06
CA PHE A 148 3.68 26.85 0.28
C PHE A 148 4.47 26.80 -1.04
N GLN A 149 5.59 26.09 -1.06
CA GLN A 149 6.40 25.85 -2.26
C GLN A 149 5.82 24.75 -3.18
N GLY A 150 4.70 24.12 -2.82
CA GLY A 150 4.10 23.02 -3.57
C GLY A 150 4.90 21.72 -3.55
N ARG A 151 5.85 21.57 -2.62
CA ARG A 151 6.68 20.36 -2.45
C ARG A 151 6.04 19.33 -1.53
N ALA A 152 5.04 19.75 -0.76
CA ALA A 152 4.18 18.90 0.04
C ALA A 152 2.74 19.38 -0.10
N MET A 153 1.78 18.50 0.22
CA MET A 153 0.38 18.85 0.20
C MET A 153 -0.29 18.57 1.53
N MET A 154 -1.32 19.33 1.85
CA MET A 154 -2.25 18.97 2.91
C MET A 154 -3.24 17.94 2.34
N PRO A 155 -3.39 16.76 2.95
CA PRO A 155 -4.53 15.89 2.66
C PRO A 155 -5.81 16.69 2.84
N ARG A 156 -6.82 16.40 2.00
CA ARG A 156 -8.12 17.09 2.11
C ARG A 156 -8.67 16.95 3.53
N GLY A 157 -9.41 17.95 4.01
CA GLY A 157 -9.90 17.97 5.39
C GLY A 157 -8.87 18.33 6.46
N SER A 158 -7.58 18.43 6.12
CA SER A 158 -6.57 18.97 7.03
C SER A 158 -6.56 20.50 6.97
N THR A 159 -6.54 21.16 8.13
CA THR A 159 -6.45 22.62 8.21
C THR A 159 -5.00 23.04 8.41
N MET A 160 -4.50 23.90 7.52
CA MET A 160 -3.22 24.57 7.76
C MET A 160 -3.40 25.54 8.94
N PRO A 161 -2.47 25.59 9.90
CA PRO A 161 -2.51 26.62 10.93
C PRO A 161 -2.47 28.00 10.26
N PRO A 162 -3.25 28.98 10.76
CA PRO A 162 -3.30 30.29 10.13
C PRO A 162 -1.94 31.01 10.23
N PRO A 163 -1.62 31.94 9.30
CA PRO A 163 -0.30 32.58 9.24
C PRO A 163 0.16 33.22 10.55
N TRP A 164 -0.77 33.80 11.31
CA TRP A 164 -0.47 34.42 12.61
C TRP A 164 -0.07 33.40 13.69
N ALA A 165 -0.52 32.15 13.61
CA ALA A 165 -0.12 31.08 14.54
C ALA A 165 1.29 30.57 14.26
N MET A 166 1.84 30.81 13.06
CA MET A 166 3.20 30.41 12.68
C MET A 166 4.28 31.35 13.27
N HIS A 167 3.91 32.57 13.65
CA HIS A 167 4.82 33.60 14.19
C HIS A 167 4.71 33.76 15.72
N ALA A 168 3.92 32.93 16.40
CA ALA A 168 3.81 32.99 17.85
C ALA A 168 5.17 32.65 18.49
N PRO A 169 5.68 33.48 19.45
CA PRO A 169 6.97 33.24 20.08
C PRO A 169 6.97 31.90 20.82
N GLN A 170 7.76 30.95 20.33
CA GLN A 170 7.92 29.60 20.88
C GLN A 170 8.52 29.70 22.29
N ARG A 171 7.68 29.66 23.32
CA ARG A 171 8.17 29.62 24.72
C ARG A 171 8.72 28.22 25.02
N ARG A 172 10.06 28.12 25.09
CA ARG A 172 10.85 27.07 25.77
C ARG A 172 10.44 25.61 25.50
N ALA A 173 10.76 25.13 24.31
CA ALA A 173 11.21 23.76 24.06
C ALA A 173 11.94 23.78 22.70
N ALA A 174 12.94 22.92 22.49
CA ALA A 174 13.56 22.77 21.16
C ALA A 174 12.47 22.67 20.08
N PRO A 175 12.69 23.18 18.85
CA PRO A 175 11.69 23.13 17.79
C PRO A 175 11.45 21.68 17.39
N GLN A 176 10.60 20.97 18.13
CA GLN A 176 9.96 19.77 17.65
C GLN A 176 9.09 20.25 16.50
N GLN A 177 9.53 19.91 15.30
CA GLN A 177 8.80 20.12 14.05
C GLN A 177 7.40 19.53 14.24
N GLN A 178 6.44 20.41 14.56
CA GLN A 178 5.06 20.02 14.77
C GLN A 178 4.57 19.42 13.46
N ASP A 179 4.01 18.23 13.55
CA ASP A 179 3.43 17.57 12.41
C ASP A 179 2.16 18.33 12.01
N ILE A 180 2.26 19.10 10.92
CA ILE A 180 1.15 19.89 10.40
C ILE A 180 0.15 19.04 9.59
N GLY A 181 0.33 17.71 9.53
CA GLY A 181 -0.51 16.81 8.74
C GLY A 181 -0.22 16.83 7.25
N ALA A 182 0.80 17.57 6.79
CA ALA A 182 1.21 17.61 5.39
C ALA A 182 1.91 16.32 4.95
N VAL A 183 1.82 15.99 3.67
CA VAL A 183 2.41 14.79 3.07
C VAL A 183 3.30 15.21 1.90
N ASP A 184 4.51 14.65 1.84
CA ASP A 184 5.42 14.83 0.70
C ASP A 184 4.79 14.23 -0.57
N LEU A 185 4.98 14.87 -1.72
CA LEU A 185 4.54 14.33 -3.02
C LEU A 185 5.07 12.91 -3.28
N LYS A 186 6.25 12.56 -2.76
CA LYS A 186 6.81 11.21 -2.82
C LYS A 186 5.92 10.17 -2.12
N ALA A 187 5.27 10.52 -1.02
CA ALA A 187 4.36 9.59 -0.33
C ALA A 187 3.11 9.32 -1.18
N LEU A 188 2.58 10.32 -1.87
CA LEU A 188 1.45 10.12 -2.80
C LEU A 188 1.85 9.25 -3.99
N GLN A 189 3.03 9.50 -4.57
CA GLN A 189 3.57 8.70 -5.67
C GLN A 189 3.79 7.24 -5.24
N ALA A 190 4.35 7.02 -4.06
CA ALA A 190 4.56 5.68 -3.52
C ALA A 190 3.24 4.97 -3.18
N PHE A 191 2.25 5.70 -2.68
CA PHE A 191 0.89 5.17 -2.47
C PHE A 191 0.26 4.74 -3.81
N ALA A 192 0.31 5.60 -4.83
CA ALA A 192 -0.19 5.29 -6.17
C ALA A 192 0.53 4.08 -6.79
N ALA A 193 1.85 3.98 -6.66
CA ALA A 193 2.62 2.83 -7.13
C ALA A 193 2.24 1.53 -6.40
N THR A 194 1.99 1.60 -5.10
CA THR A 194 1.50 0.47 -4.29
C THR A 194 0.13 0.01 -4.80
N ALA A 195 -0.81 0.94 -4.99
CA ALA A 195 -2.15 0.65 -5.52
C ALA A 195 -2.11 0.04 -6.93
N ALA A 196 -1.30 0.61 -7.83
CA ALA A 196 -1.12 0.11 -9.20
C ALA A 196 -0.55 -1.31 -9.22
N THR A 197 0.38 -1.64 -8.32
CA THR A 197 0.93 -3.00 -8.22
C THR A 197 -0.17 -4.01 -7.86
N CYS A 198 -1.04 -3.66 -6.91
CA CYS A 198 -2.16 -4.49 -6.52
C CYS A 198 -3.17 -4.66 -7.67
N GLU A 199 -3.45 -3.60 -8.43
CA GLU A 199 -4.33 -3.65 -9.60
C GLU A 199 -3.78 -4.57 -10.69
N VAL A 200 -2.53 -4.35 -11.14
CA VAL A 200 -1.89 -5.15 -12.19
C VAL A 200 -1.81 -6.62 -11.79
N CYS A 201 -1.38 -6.92 -10.56
CA CYS A 201 -1.33 -8.29 -10.08
C CYS A 201 -2.72 -8.95 -10.08
N HIS A 202 -3.76 -8.23 -9.66
CA HIS A 202 -5.13 -8.74 -9.72
C HIS A 202 -5.65 -8.94 -11.16
N MET A 203 -5.34 -8.04 -12.10
CA MET A 203 -5.74 -8.22 -13.51
C MET A 203 -5.15 -9.49 -14.14
N VAL A 204 -3.91 -9.84 -13.77
CA VAL A 204 -3.20 -10.99 -14.35
C VAL A 204 -3.54 -12.30 -13.63
N TYR A 205 -3.55 -12.29 -12.30
CA TYR A 205 -3.55 -13.53 -11.50
C TYR A 205 -4.85 -13.78 -10.72
N ARG A 206 -5.84 -12.87 -10.75
CA ARG A 206 -7.15 -13.03 -10.08
C ARG A 206 -8.30 -13.07 -11.08
N GLY A 207 -9.01 -14.19 -11.11
CA GLY A 207 -10.20 -14.42 -11.90
C GLY A 207 -11.40 -13.54 -11.48
N ARG A 208 -12.33 -13.39 -12.41
CA ARG A 208 -13.60 -12.67 -12.21
C ARG A 208 -14.49 -13.43 -11.23
N ARG A 209 -15.43 -12.72 -10.61
CA ARG A 209 -16.53 -13.32 -9.84
C ARG A 209 -17.65 -13.72 -10.79
#